data_AF-A0A2E7LTV5-F1
#
_entry.id   AF-A0A2E7LTV5-F1
#
_cell.length_a   1.000
_cell.length_b   1.000
_cell.length_c   1.000
_cell.angle_alpha   90.00
_cell.angle_beta   90.00
_cell.angle_gamma   90.00
#
_symmetry.space_group_name_H-M   'P 1'
#
loop_
_entity.id
_entity.type
_entity.pdbx_description
1 polymer ?
#
loop_
_entity_poly.entity_id
_entity_poly.type
_entity_poly.pdbx_seq_one_letter_code
_entity_poly.pdbx_strand_id
1 'polypeptide(L)'
;NTFKKQLEKIHGKKLSEKDAKKYAKDHIKATFDIGHANIWRKYFGGSEKEFKQWLGKEVKELTDDGIIGHVHVSDNFGYNDEHLPPGAGNAPIKEFMTHLEKSDYKGAVIIEPGSTDQKFPNFLNAMYDLETPVYRLHGDKTTAWTDVQGGYFGNSYIPSFVTPGYLSSVEKNAPFTWSSLPLE
;
A
#
# COMPACT_ATOMS: atom_id res chain seq x y z
N ASN A 1 -9.98 -27.47 31.28
CA ASN A 1 -9.60 -26.70 30.08
C ASN A 1 -8.83 -27.63 29.13
N THR A 2 -9.45 -28.00 28.01
CA THR A 2 -8.95 -29.00 27.05
C THR A 2 -7.69 -28.53 26.30
N PHE A 3 -7.59 -27.24 25.99
CA PHE A 3 -6.43 -26.63 25.34
C PHE A 3 -5.16 -26.71 26.19
N LYS A 4 -5.28 -26.48 27.51
CA LYS A 4 -4.14 -26.58 28.42
C LYS A 4 -3.51 -27.98 28.43
N LYS A 5 -4.34 -29.03 28.41
CA LYS A 5 -3.88 -30.43 28.33
C LYS A 5 -3.22 -30.74 26.98
N GLN A 6 -3.72 -30.15 25.88
CA GLN A 6 -3.10 -30.31 24.56
C GLN A 6 -1.73 -29.62 24.51
N LEU A 7 -1.60 -28.41 25.03
CA LEU A 7 -0.31 -27.70 25.12
C LEU A 7 0.70 -28.47 25.98
N GLU A 8 0.26 -29.01 27.13
CA GLU A 8 1.09 -29.87 27.98
C GLU A 8 1.59 -31.12 27.22
N LYS A 9 0.74 -31.71 26.38
CA LYS A 9 1.10 -32.85 25.53
C LYS A 9 2.10 -32.47 24.42
N ILE A 10 1.92 -31.32 23.78
CA ILE A 10 2.79 -30.84 22.69
C ILE A 10 4.19 -30.50 23.23
N HIS A 11 4.25 -29.79 24.36
CA HIS A 11 5.52 -29.33 24.92
C HIS A 11 6.18 -30.34 25.87
N GLY A 12 5.53 -31.47 26.16
CA GLY A 12 5.99 -32.50 27.10
C GLY A 12 6.07 -32.04 28.55
N LYS A 13 5.68 -30.79 28.84
CA LYS A 13 5.67 -30.17 30.16
C LYS A 13 4.60 -29.08 30.23
N LYS A 14 4.20 -28.75 31.45
CA LYS A 14 3.40 -27.55 31.71
C LYS A 14 4.25 -26.31 31.46
N LEU A 15 3.75 -25.43 30.58
CA LEU A 15 4.39 -24.15 30.31
C LEU A 15 4.40 -23.29 31.57
N SER A 16 5.55 -22.64 31.82
CA SER A 16 5.60 -21.56 32.81
C SER A 16 4.82 -20.35 32.28
N GLU A 17 4.38 -19.46 33.18
CA GLU A 17 3.68 -18.25 32.75
C GLU A 17 4.54 -17.39 31.82
N LYS A 18 5.86 -17.31 32.10
CA LYS A 18 6.82 -16.58 31.28
C LYS A 18 6.90 -17.16 29.86
N ASP A 19 7.02 -18.48 29.75
CA ASP A 19 7.08 -19.15 28.44
C ASP A 19 5.75 -18.99 27.71
N ALA A 20 4.62 -19.17 28.39
CA ALA A 20 3.30 -19.01 27.80
C ALA A 20 3.08 -17.59 27.26
N LYS A 21 3.50 -16.56 28.01
CA LYS A 21 3.45 -15.16 27.56
C LYS A 21 4.33 -14.92 26.33
N LYS A 22 5.52 -15.53 26.28
CA LYS A 22 6.40 -15.45 25.12
C LYS A 22 5.75 -16.09 23.88
N TYR A 23 5.27 -17.32 24.00
CA TYR A 23 4.58 -18.00 22.89
C TYR A 23 3.34 -17.25 22.42
N ALA A 24 2.55 -16.72 23.35
CA ALA A 24 1.40 -15.89 23.02
C ALA A 24 1.83 -14.65 22.23
N LYS A 25 2.89 -13.94 22.65
CA LYS A 25 3.41 -12.79 21.92
C LYS A 25 3.88 -13.15 20.51
N ASP A 26 4.43 -14.34 20.31
CA ASP A 26 4.96 -14.76 19.01
C ASP A 26 3.85 -15.26 18.05
N HIS A 27 2.78 -15.85 18.57
CA HIS A 27 1.75 -16.52 17.75
C HIS A 27 0.37 -15.84 17.73
N ILE A 28 0.05 -15.01 18.72
CA ILE A 28 -1.24 -14.33 18.81
C ILE A 28 -1.01 -12.89 18.37
N LYS A 29 -1.38 -12.62 17.12
CA LYS A 29 -1.31 -11.31 16.48
C LYS A 29 -2.69 -10.90 16.00
N ALA A 30 -2.88 -9.59 15.80
CA ALA A 30 -4.06 -9.04 15.17
C ALA A 30 -3.80 -8.77 13.67
N THR A 31 -4.86 -8.86 12.89
CA THR A 31 -4.93 -8.23 11.57
C THR A 31 -5.42 -6.81 11.78
N PHE A 32 -4.62 -5.82 11.38
CA PHE A 32 -5.03 -4.42 11.41
C PHE A 32 -5.58 -4.01 10.05
N ASP A 33 -6.78 -3.44 10.03
CA ASP A 33 -7.45 -2.96 8.82
C ASP A 33 -7.63 -1.44 8.89
N ILE A 34 -6.98 -0.73 7.98
CA ILE A 34 -7.01 0.75 7.94
C ILE A 34 -8.36 1.29 7.45
N GLY A 35 -9.08 0.54 6.60
CA GLY A 35 -10.42 0.87 6.17
C GLY A 35 -11.38 0.82 7.36
N HIS A 36 -11.40 -0.29 8.09
CA HIS A 36 -12.19 -0.41 9.32
C HIS A 36 -11.85 0.67 10.35
N ALA A 37 -10.57 0.99 10.51
CA ALA A 37 -10.15 2.05 11.41
C ALA A 37 -10.67 3.43 10.99
N ASN A 38 -10.77 3.70 9.68
CA ASN A 38 -11.27 4.98 9.17
C ASN A 38 -12.78 5.19 9.45
N ILE A 39 -13.57 4.12 9.66
CA ILE A 39 -14.99 4.19 10.03
C ILE A 39 -15.19 4.91 11.37
N TRP A 40 -14.19 4.93 12.25
CA TRP A 40 -14.25 5.67 13.51
C TRP A 40 -14.44 7.18 13.32
N ARG A 41 -14.15 7.73 12.14
CA ARG A 41 -14.42 9.14 11.81
C ARG A 41 -15.85 9.55 12.09
N LYS A 42 -16.85 8.68 11.85
CA LYS A 42 -18.26 9.02 12.11
C LYS A 42 -18.59 9.30 13.59
N TYR A 43 -17.72 8.85 14.50
CA TYR A 43 -17.85 9.08 15.94
C TYR A 43 -16.81 10.08 16.47
N PHE A 44 -15.90 10.55 15.62
CA PHE A 44 -14.82 11.42 16.02
C PHE A 44 -15.26 12.89 15.93
N GLY A 45 -15.30 13.59 17.07
CA GLY A 45 -15.79 14.97 17.14
C GLY A 45 -14.77 16.05 16.74
N GLY A 46 -13.54 15.66 16.42
CA GLY A 46 -12.45 16.58 16.06
C GLY A 46 -12.28 16.81 14.57
N SER A 47 -11.33 17.66 14.23
CA SER A 47 -10.89 17.89 12.85
C SER A 47 -10.22 16.66 12.23
N GLU A 48 -10.12 16.65 10.90
CA GLU A 48 -9.40 15.60 10.17
C GLU A 48 -7.95 15.43 10.65
N LYS A 49 -7.27 16.54 10.93
CA LYS A 49 -5.88 16.50 11.42
C LYS A 49 -5.79 15.80 12.77
N GLU A 50 -6.71 16.07 13.67
CA GLU A 50 -6.78 15.43 14.98
C GLU A 50 -7.11 13.94 14.86
N PHE A 51 -8.00 13.56 13.93
CA PHE A 51 -8.30 12.16 13.67
C PHE A 51 -7.06 11.41 13.17
N LYS A 52 -6.34 11.96 12.18
CA LYS A 52 -5.11 11.33 11.66
C LYS A 52 -4.04 11.19 12.73
N GLN A 53 -3.89 12.20 13.61
CA GLN A 53 -2.96 12.15 14.73
C GLN A 53 -3.35 11.08 15.76
N TRP A 54 -4.63 11.03 16.10
CA TRP A 54 -5.16 10.01 17.01
C TRP A 54 -4.93 8.60 16.43
N LEU A 55 -5.40 8.34 15.21
CA LEU A 55 -5.27 7.03 14.57
C LEU A 55 -3.80 6.63 14.41
N GLY A 56 -2.92 7.56 14.00
CA GLY A 56 -1.49 7.30 13.90
C GLY A 56 -0.86 6.93 15.25
N LYS A 57 -1.33 7.52 16.35
CA LYS A 57 -0.89 7.16 17.70
C LYS A 57 -1.35 5.74 18.07
N GLU A 58 -2.62 5.40 17.86
CA GLU A 58 -3.15 4.06 18.15
C GLU A 58 -2.39 2.98 17.35
N VAL A 59 -2.17 3.22 16.05
CA VAL A 59 -1.38 2.32 15.20
C VAL A 59 0.04 2.17 15.73
N LYS A 60 0.69 3.26 16.14
CA LYS A 60 2.04 3.22 16.69
C LYS A 60 2.10 2.36 17.95
N GLU A 61 1.17 2.53 18.89
CA GLU A 61 1.13 1.72 20.12
C GLU A 61 0.98 0.22 19.79
N LEU A 62 0.06 -0.14 18.88
CA LEU A 62 -0.13 -1.53 18.44
C LEU A 62 1.10 -2.10 17.72
N THR A 63 1.82 -1.27 16.97
CA THR A 63 3.05 -1.66 16.27
C THR A 63 4.19 -1.90 17.26
N ASP A 64 4.39 -0.99 18.21
CA ASP A 64 5.45 -1.07 19.23
C ASP A 64 5.24 -2.27 20.17
N ASP A 65 3.98 -2.59 20.50
CA ASP A 65 3.63 -3.77 21.28
C ASP A 65 3.79 -5.08 20.49
N GLY A 66 3.99 -4.97 19.17
CA GLY A 66 4.11 -6.09 18.24
C GLY A 66 2.80 -6.84 18.09
N ILE A 67 1.66 -6.16 18.20
CA ILE A 67 0.33 -6.77 18.08
C ILE A 67 -0.04 -6.97 16.60
N ILE A 68 0.33 -6.03 15.73
CA ILE A 68 0.04 -6.11 14.30
C ILE A 68 0.92 -7.20 13.66
N GLY A 69 0.30 -8.28 13.20
CA GLY A 69 0.97 -9.36 12.47
C GLY A 69 0.50 -9.54 11.03
N HIS A 70 -0.66 -8.96 10.70
CA HIS A 70 -1.19 -8.91 9.34
C HIS A 70 -1.88 -7.56 9.09
N VAL A 71 -1.93 -7.12 7.84
CA VAL A 71 -2.49 -5.80 7.49
C VAL A 71 -3.41 -5.93 6.29
N HIS A 72 -4.60 -5.36 6.40
CA HIS A 72 -5.53 -5.17 5.29
C HIS A 72 -5.61 -3.68 4.92
N VAL A 73 -5.65 -3.41 3.62
CA VAL A 73 -5.69 -2.05 3.07
C VAL A 73 -6.86 -1.93 2.11
N SER A 74 -7.83 -1.13 2.50
CA SER A 74 -8.95 -0.67 1.69
C SER A 74 -9.23 0.79 2.04
N ASP A 75 -9.93 1.50 1.16
CA ASP A 75 -10.33 2.89 1.39
C ASP A 75 -11.84 3.01 1.57
N ASN A 76 -12.28 4.10 2.18
CA ASN A 76 -13.68 4.43 2.39
C ASN A 76 -13.83 5.91 2.74
N PHE A 77 -15.07 6.38 2.94
CA PHE A 77 -15.33 7.78 3.28
C PHE A 77 -15.40 8.06 4.78
N GLY A 78 -15.15 7.05 5.62
CA GLY A 78 -15.17 7.16 7.09
C GLY A 78 -16.54 6.91 7.74
N TYR A 79 -17.51 6.37 6.99
CA TYR A 79 -18.87 6.11 7.48
C TYR A 79 -19.24 4.62 7.47
N ASN A 80 -19.01 3.95 6.34
CA ASN A 80 -19.18 2.51 6.21
C ASN A 80 -17.91 1.87 5.64
N ASP A 81 -17.98 0.56 5.53
CA ASP A 81 -16.92 -0.26 4.98
C ASP A 81 -17.14 -0.47 3.47
N GLU A 82 -16.81 0.56 2.69
CA GLU A 82 -17.07 0.55 1.24
C GLU A 82 -16.04 -0.28 0.44
N HIS A 83 -14.90 -0.65 1.05
CA HIS A 83 -13.80 -1.35 0.40
C HIS A 83 -13.39 -0.71 -0.94
N LEU A 84 -13.25 0.61 -0.99
CA LEU A 84 -12.80 1.29 -2.20
C LEU A 84 -11.31 0.98 -2.49
N PRO A 85 -10.87 1.09 -3.75
CA PRO A 85 -9.44 1.11 -4.06
C PRO A 85 -8.71 2.17 -3.21
N PRO A 86 -7.49 1.87 -2.69
CA PRO A 86 -6.66 2.86 -2.01
C PRO A 86 -6.57 4.14 -2.82
N GLY A 87 -6.78 5.30 -2.19
CA GLY A 87 -6.74 6.62 -2.85
C GLY A 87 -8.10 7.14 -3.34
N ALA A 88 -9.12 6.29 -3.43
CA ALA A 88 -10.46 6.70 -3.84
C ALA A 88 -11.31 7.28 -2.69
N GLY A 89 -10.87 7.14 -1.44
CA GLY A 89 -11.57 7.61 -0.25
C GLY A 89 -10.76 8.66 0.54
N ASN A 90 -10.88 8.62 1.86
CA ASN A 90 -10.20 9.55 2.77
C ASN A 90 -9.49 8.87 3.94
N ALA A 91 -9.29 7.55 3.87
CA ALA A 91 -8.50 6.83 4.85
C ALA A 91 -7.02 7.29 4.77
N PRO A 92 -6.32 7.48 5.90
CA PRO A 92 -4.93 7.91 5.93
C PRO A 92 -3.96 6.76 5.58
N ILE A 93 -4.16 6.15 4.41
CA ILE A 93 -3.44 4.95 3.97
C ILE A 93 -1.96 5.27 3.75
N LYS A 94 -1.62 6.41 3.12
CA LYS A 94 -0.22 6.77 2.85
C LYS A 94 0.56 6.96 4.15
N GLU A 95 -0.03 7.65 5.12
CA GLU A 95 0.57 7.85 6.44
C GLU A 95 0.74 6.52 7.19
N PHE A 96 -0.27 5.65 7.13
CA PHE A 96 -0.24 4.32 7.74
C PHE A 96 0.86 3.42 7.12
N MET A 97 0.93 3.35 5.79
CA MET A 97 1.94 2.54 5.08
C MET A 97 3.36 3.07 5.32
N THR A 98 3.55 4.40 5.34
CA THR A 98 4.83 5.03 5.67
C THR A 98 5.27 4.68 7.11
N HIS A 99 4.34 4.62 8.05
CA HIS A 99 4.63 4.20 9.43
C HIS A 99 5.08 2.74 9.47
N LEU A 100 4.35 1.82 8.83
CA LEU A 100 4.72 0.39 8.80
C LEU A 100 6.11 0.15 8.19
N GLU A 101 6.44 0.86 7.11
CA GLU A 101 7.77 0.80 6.49
C GLU A 101 8.86 1.25 7.47
N LYS A 102 8.67 2.39 8.13
CA LYS A 102 9.62 2.92 9.13
C LYS A 102 9.76 2.04 10.36
N SER A 103 8.72 1.29 10.72
CA SER A 103 8.72 0.32 11.81
C SER A 103 9.32 -1.04 11.41
N ASP A 104 9.86 -1.18 10.20
CA ASP A 104 10.44 -2.41 9.67
C ASP A 104 9.44 -3.58 9.67
N TYR A 105 8.15 -3.31 9.46
CA TYR A 105 7.10 -4.32 9.44
C TYR A 105 7.35 -5.35 8.33
N LYS A 106 7.34 -6.64 8.69
CA LYS A 106 7.62 -7.77 7.77
C LYS A 106 6.40 -8.63 7.44
N GLY A 107 5.26 -8.36 8.06
CA GLY A 107 4.05 -9.13 7.81
C GLY A 107 3.48 -8.86 6.42
N ALA A 108 2.60 -9.73 5.96
CA ALA A 108 1.91 -9.51 4.70
C ALA A 108 0.94 -8.32 4.81
N VAL A 109 0.87 -7.57 3.71
CA VAL A 109 -0.10 -6.50 3.47
C VAL A 109 -0.98 -6.95 2.32
N ILE A 110 -2.29 -7.04 2.56
CA ILE A 110 -3.29 -7.44 1.57
C ILE A 110 -4.13 -6.24 1.22
N ILE A 111 -4.26 -5.97 -0.06
CA ILE A 111 -5.11 -4.90 -0.57
C ILE A 111 -6.48 -5.52 -0.84
N GLU A 112 -7.52 -5.01 -0.18
CA GLU A 112 -8.88 -5.57 -0.21
C GLU A 112 -9.88 -4.59 -0.83
N PRO A 113 -9.75 -4.24 -2.11
CA PRO A 113 -10.77 -3.44 -2.77
C PRO A 113 -11.94 -4.34 -3.19
N GLY A 114 -13.16 -3.94 -2.82
CA GLY A 114 -14.41 -4.53 -3.25
C GLY A 114 -14.56 -4.45 -4.76
N SER A 115 -15.39 -5.30 -5.37
CA SER A 115 -15.49 -5.37 -6.83
C SER A 115 -16.00 -4.04 -7.40
N THR A 116 -15.09 -3.21 -7.88
CA THR A 116 -15.39 -2.02 -8.67
C THR A 116 -15.00 -2.31 -10.12
N ASP A 117 -15.92 -1.89 -11.01
CA ASP A 117 -16.02 -2.07 -12.46
C ASP A 117 -14.75 -2.53 -13.22
N GLN A 118 -14.94 -3.43 -14.20
CA GLN A 118 -13.90 -4.02 -15.08
C GLN A 118 -13.02 -2.99 -15.81
N LYS A 119 -13.40 -1.71 -15.80
CA LYS A 119 -12.73 -0.62 -16.51
C LYS A 119 -11.48 -0.11 -15.83
N PHE A 120 -11.28 -0.36 -14.52
CA PHE A 120 -10.08 0.03 -13.78
C PHE A 120 -9.76 -1.03 -12.73
N PRO A 121 -8.79 -1.94 -12.98
CA PRO A 121 -8.50 -3.03 -12.07
C PRO A 121 -8.03 -2.47 -10.73
N ASN A 122 -8.74 -2.78 -9.65
CA ASN A 122 -8.46 -2.25 -8.31
C ASN A 122 -7.00 -2.44 -7.87
N PHE A 123 -6.35 -3.50 -8.34
CA PHE A 123 -4.93 -3.76 -8.12
C PHE A 123 -4.04 -2.68 -8.73
N LEU A 124 -4.30 -2.23 -9.96
CA LEU A 124 -3.50 -1.20 -10.63
C LEU A 124 -3.66 0.17 -9.98
N ASN A 125 -4.86 0.53 -9.52
CA ASN A 125 -5.07 1.77 -8.77
C ASN A 125 -4.31 1.75 -7.43
N ALA A 126 -4.37 0.62 -6.72
CA ALA A 126 -3.59 0.47 -5.50
C ALA A 126 -2.09 0.58 -5.76
N MET A 127 -1.59 -0.02 -6.86
CA MET A 127 -0.19 0.12 -7.25
C MET A 127 0.21 1.56 -7.55
N TYR A 128 -0.68 2.33 -8.18
CA TYR A 128 -0.50 3.75 -8.49
C TYR A 128 -0.42 4.60 -7.22
N ASP A 129 -1.44 4.54 -6.37
CA ASP A 129 -1.54 5.43 -5.20
C ASP A 129 -0.53 5.08 -4.10
N LEU A 130 -0.16 3.80 -4.00
CA LEU A 130 0.90 3.34 -3.09
C LEU A 130 2.30 3.43 -3.71
N GLU A 131 2.42 3.95 -4.94
CA GLU A 131 3.70 4.10 -5.66
C GLU A 131 4.51 2.78 -5.69
N THR A 132 3.82 1.63 -5.79
CA THR A 132 4.47 0.32 -5.69
C THR A 132 5.37 0.05 -6.90
N PRO A 133 6.50 -0.66 -6.70
CA PRO A 133 7.37 -1.04 -7.80
C PRO A 133 6.72 -2.15 -8.66
N VAL A 134 6.92 -2.06 -9.97
CA VAL A 134 6.38 -3.05 -10.94
C VAL A 134 7.15 -4.37 -10.93
N TYR A 135 8.43 -4.35 -10.54
CA TYR A 135 9.30 -5.52 -10.54
C TYR A 135 9.94 -5.76 -9.16
N ARG A 136 10.00 -7.02 -8.70
CA ARG A 136 10.84 -7.43 -7.57
C ARG A 136 12.26 -7.76 -8.07
N LEU A 137 13.25 -7.06 -7.51
CA LEU A 137 14.70 -7.39 -7.42
C LEU A 137 15.58 -7.27 -8.68
N HIS A 138 16.24 -6.12 -8.87
CA HIS A 138 17.71 -5.97 -8.88
C HIS A 138 18.12 -4.53 -9.28
N GLY A 139 18.86 -3.85 -8.40
CA GLY A 139 19.66 -2.67 -8.76
C GLY A 139 18.96 -1.31 -8.66
N ASP A 140 19.30 -0.55 -7.62
CA ASP A 140 19.42 0.91 -7.44
C ASP A 140 18.46 1.92 -8.10
N LYS A 141 17.41 1.52 -8.82
CA LYS A 141 16.36 2.41 -9.34
C LYS A 141 15.03 1.66 -9.37
N THR A 142 14.23 1.79 -8.33
CA THR A 142 12.87 1.26 -8.30
C THR A 142 11.97 2.12 -9.19
N THR A 143 11.71 1.65 -10.41
CA THR A 143 10.65 2.19 -11.27
C THR A 143 9.30 1.94 -10.60
N ALA A 144 8.62 3.01 -10.18
CA ALA A 144 7.28 2.94 -9.62
C ALA A 144 6.26 2.63 -10.72
N TRP A 145 5.08 2.12 -10.36
CA TRP A 145 4.01 1.91 -11.32
C TRP A 145 3.64 3.19 -12.09
N THR A 146 3.68 4.34 -11.43
CA THR A 146 3.47 5.66 -12.02
C THR A 146 4.43 5.95 -13.18
N ASP A 147 5.71 5.56 -13.05
CA ASP A 147 6.73 5.73 -14.10
C ASP A 147 6.42 4.88 -15.34
N VAL A 148 5.82 3.70 -15.14
CA VAL A 148 5.45 2.78 -16.24
C VAL A 148 4.14 3.23 -16.89
N GLN A 149 3.10 3.51 -16.09
CA GLN A 149 1.80 3.96 -16.58
C GLN A 149 1.88 5.29 -17.33
N GLY A 150 2.64 6.26 -16.81
CA GLY A 150 2.88 7.54 -17.48
C GLY A 150 3.93 7.47 -18.58
N GLY A 151 4.67 6.36 -18.64
CA GLY A 151 5.76 6.14 -19.58
C GLY A 151 5.29 5.77 -20.98
N TYR A 152 6.26 5.68 -21.90
CA TYR A 152 6.04 5.33 -23.30
C TYR A 152 5.20 4.05 -23.49
N PHE A 153 5.42 3.03 -22.66
CA PHE A 153 4.73 1.74 -22.72
C PHE A 153 3.39 1.69 -21.96
N GLY A 154 3.04 2.72 -21.18
CA GLY A 154 1.77 2.80 -20.45
C GLY A 154 0.62 3.40 -21.28
N ASN A 155 0.93 3.98 -22.44
CA ASN A 155 -0.05 4.58 -23.34
C ASN A 155 -0.59 3.53 -24.32
N SER A 156 -1.90 3.30 -24.33
CA SER A 156 -2.59 2.39 -25.25
C SER A 156 -2.86 2.98 -26.64
N TYR A 157 -2.33 4.18 -26.92
CA TYR A 157 -2.30 4.77 -28.25
C TYR A 157 -0.85 4.77 -28.76
N ILE A 158 -0.68 4.43 -30.03
CA ILE A 158 0.61 4.55 -30.71
C ILE A 158 0.97 6.04 -30.70
N PRO A 159 2.15 6.46 -30.20
CA PRO A 159 2.58 7.84 -30.35
C PRO A 159 2.57 8.19 -31.83
N SER A 160 1.73 9.15 -32.22
CA SER A 160 1.62 9.58 -33.62
C SER A 160 2.92 10.20 -34.14
N PHE A 161 3.83 10.55 -33.24
CA PHE A 161 5.21 10.93 -33.51
C PHE A 161 6.06 10.71 -32.24
N VAL A 162 7.30 10.24 -32.42
CA VAL A 162 8.35 10.40 -31.42
C VAL A 162 9.15 11.60 -31.86
N THR A 163 8.98 12.74 -31.19
CA THR A 163 9.89 13.88 -31.39
C THR A 163 11.01 13.76 -30.36
N PRO A 164 12.26 13.49 -30.76
CA PRO A 164 13.38 13.54 -29.85
C PRO A 164 13.52 14.94 -29.25
N GLY A 165 13.99 15.04 -28.00
CA GLY A 165 14.16 16.31 -27.29
C GLY A 165 15.11 17.31 -27.99
N TYR A 166 15.89 16.88 -28.99
CA TYR A 166 16.72 17.78 -29.81
C TYR A 166 15.96 18.50 -30.92
N LEU A 167 14.71 18.12 -31.23
CA LEU A 167 13.92 18.82 -32.25
C LEU A 167 13.49 20.23 -31.80
N SER A 168 13.60 20.55 -30.51
CA SER A 168 13.35 21.91 -30.01
C SER A 168 14.38 22.93 -30.51
N SER A 169 15.50 22.50 -31.11
CA SER A 169 16.50 23.39 -31.72
C SER A 169 16.38 23.50 -33.24
N VAL A 170 15.41 22.85 -33.87
CA VAL A 170 15.16 23.04 -35.31
C VAL A 170 14.38 24.34 -35.49
N GLU A 171 14.94 25.27 -36.28
CA GLU A 171 14.29 26.54 -36.60
C GLU A 171 12.83 26.31 -37.02
N LYS A 172 11.89 27.02 -36.36
CA LYS A 172 10.44 26.89 -36.57
C LYS A 172 9.96 27.07 -38.03
N ASN A 173 10.82 27.56 -38.92
CA ASN A 173 10.51 27.88 -40.32
C ASN A 173 11.29 27.05 -41.34
N ALA A 174 12.07 26.06 -40.92
CA ALA A 174 12.75 25.15 -41.86
C ALA A 174 11.81 23.99 -42.25
N PRO A 175 11.68 23.66 -43.55
CA PRO A 175 10.91 22.49 -43.97
C PRO A 175 11.55 21.23 -43.41
N PHE A 176 10.82 20.53 -42.54
CA PHE A 176 11.23 19.26 -41.96
C PHE A 176 11.20 18.17 -43.03
N THR A 177 12.36 17.60 -43.37
CA THR A 177 12.44 16.47 -44.29
C THR A 177 12.85 15.22 -43.54
N TRP A 178 12.20 14.08 -43.82
CA TRP A 178 12.52 12.79 -43.18
C TRP A 178 13.98 12.35 -43.36
N SER A 179 14.67 12.88 -44.38
CA SER A 179 16.11 12.69 -44.63
C SER A 179 17.04 13.41 -43.64
N SER A 180 16.52 14.31 -42.81
CA SER A 180 17.30 15.10 -41.84
C SER A 180 17.37 14.47 -40.45
N LEU A 181 16.66 13.35 -40.24
CA LEU A 181 16.81 12.55 -39.03
C LEU A 181 18.09 11.72 -39.14
N PRO A 182 18.97 11.74 -38.12
CA PRO A 182 20.04 10.75 -38.04
C PRO A 182 19.39 9.36 -37.99
N LEU A 183 19.80 8.49 -38.89
CA LEU A 183 19.52 7.06 -38.78
C LEU A 183 20.34 6.57 -37.59
N GLU A 184 19.68 6.27 -36.48
CA GLU A 184 20.24 5.37 -35.46
C GLU A 184 20.42 3.96 -36.05
#